data_AF-K0TBS4-F1
#
_entry.id   AF-K0TBS4-F1
#
_cell.length_a   1.000
_cell.length_b   1.000
_cell.length_c   1.000
_cell.angle_alpha   90.00
_cell.angle_beta   90.00
_cell.angle_gamma   90.00
#
_symmetry.space_group_name_H-M   'P 1'
#
loop_
_entity.id
_entity.type
_entity.pdbx_description
1 polymer ?
#
loop_
_entity_poly.entity_id
_entity_poly.type
_entity_poly.pdbx_seq_one_letter_code
_entity_poly.pdbx_strand_id
1 'polypeptide(L)'
;MAEIIAHSDDAAVTDQTCGICLEESKDPRNLPCGHSFCDGCLDEWRSRYGVEEEMRTKCPICRARIPPSKEMVNTLLFYRARKQQLEDENDTSSQHYRDTCHLLARSEKEVGADWDGVTVLQDNNGKPPVVMPDYIYMAIRKGDIRSVLRWINANRTEDRVNAISSAKWMSMPALCGATARDQLTLMTILLQLGADVDSRNSAGYTAISLMFARSELAEQGVSDRIRLLLSWGASFFPGDGSSREFSISRAREYCQHELVSLLESELGGRRCEIVSLTSQPELNGKTCVADEYLPDSNQYKVTLETKSKEVLVLSPDNLKRRDRTPEDCGYYIEFKNGRAIRHDFDSSEDCQAFVAALNRDETQPAVSEEAEARAERAAAELLAELGLDDSPHDVPTSDSRVKKSKKKKIGKKNKNK
;
A
#
# COMPACT_ATOMS: atom_id res chain seq x y z
N MET A 1 42.89 -42.62 -17.07
CA MET A 1 42.88 -41.55 -16.08
C MET A 1 42.29 -40.30 -16.71
N ALA A 2 41.02 -40.05 -16.41
CA ALA A 2 40.35 -38.78 -16.63
C ALA A 2 39.22 -38.76 -15.58
N GLU A 3 39.54 -38.20 -14.41
CA GLU A 3 38.56 -38.00 -13.34
C GLU A 3 37.82 -36.70 -13.57
N ILE A 4 36.50 -36.82 -13.51
CA ILE A 4 35.51 -35.74 -13.54
C ILE A 4 35.50 -35.12 -12.15
N ILE A 5 35.88 -33.84 -12.02
CA ILE A 5 35.63 -33.06 -10.80
C ILE A 5 34.38 -32.21 -11.04
N ALA A 6 33.30 -32.63 -10.39
CA ALA A 6 32.07 -31.87 -10.24
C ALA A 6 32.37 -30.53 -9.55
N HIS A 7 31.94 -29.42 -10.15
CA HIS A 7 31.86 -28.14 -9.47
C HIS A 7 30.55 -28.13 -8.66
N SER A 8 30.68 -28.24 -7.34
CA SER A 8 29.61 -27.91 -6.41
C SER A 8 29.49 -26.39 -6.32
N ASP A 9 28.36 -25.86 -6.79
CA ASP A 9 27.89 -24.52 -6.46
C ASP A 9 27.56 -24.48 -4.96
N ASP A 10 28.53 -24.06 -4.15
CA ASP A 10 28.29 -23.69 -2.76
C ASP A 10 27.67 -22.29 -2.75
N ALA A 11 26.36 -22.24 -2.48
CA ALA A 11 25.65 -21.02 -2.17
C ALA A 11 26.31 -20.38 -0.94
N ALA A 12 26.92 -19.21 -1.12
CA ALA A 12 27.45 -18.41 -0.03
C ALA A 12 26.29 -17.93 0.85
N VAL A 13 25.96 -18.72 1.87
CA VAL A 13 25.19 -18.28 3.04
C VAL A 13 26.08 -17.26 3.76
N THR A 14 25.90 -15.98 3.46
CA THR A 14 26.53 -14.92 4.28
C THR A 14 25.72 -14.80 5.56
N ASP A 15 26.18 -15.49 6.60
CA ASP A 15 25.79 -15.29 8.00
C ASP A 15 26.09 -13.83 8.40
N GLN A 16 25.11 -12.94 8.20
CA GLN A 16 25.25 -11.51 8.52
C GLN A 16 24.78 -11.29 9.96
N THR A 17 25.67 -11.47 10.93
CA THR A 17 25.42 -11.07 12.32
C THR A 17 25.38 -9.55 12.44
N CYS A 18 24.35 -9.02 13.10
CA CYS A 18 24.19 -7.58 13.32
C CYS A 18 25.24 -7.04 14.30
N GLY A 19 25.94 -5.97 13.92
CA GLY A 19 26.97 -5.35 14.74
C GLY A 19 26.51 -4.62 16.02
N ILE A 20 25.20 -4.61 16.30
CA ILE A 20 24.60 -4.00 17.51
C ILE A 20 23.99 -5.09 18.41
N CYS A 21 23.04 -5.88 17.91
CA CYS A 21 22.38 -6.91 18.72
C CYS A 21 23.13 -8.24 18.76
N LEU A 22 24.12 -8.44 17.87
CA LEU A 22 24.92 -9.67 17.75
C LEU A 22 24.09 -10.92 17.38
N GLU A 23 22.84 -10.73 16.94
CA GLU A 23 21.95 -11.77 16.41
C GLU A 23 22.02 -11.82 14.87
N GLU A 24 21.41 -12.83 14.26
CA GLU A 24 21.17 -12.88 12.81
C GLU A 24 20.41 -11.63 12.35
N SER A 25 20.92 -10.94 11.33
CA SER A 25 20.38 -9.63 10.93
C SER A 25 18.98 -9.77 10.34
N LYS A 26 18.02 -9.08 10.95
CA LYS A 26 16.69 -8.84 10.38
C LYS A 26 16.76 -7.57 9.54
N ASP A 27 16.53 -7.69 8.23
CA ASP A 27 16.65 -6.60 7.25
C ASP A 27 18.02 -5.88 7.34
N PRO A 28 19.13 -6.57 6.99
CA PRO A 28 20.48 -6.03 7.17
C PRO A 28 20.70 -4.75 6.36
N ARG A 29 21.19 -3.69 7.01
CA ARG A 29 21.66 -2.45 6.40
C ARG A 29 23.18 -2.47 6.30
N ASN A 30 23.69 -2.61 5.08
CA ASN A 30 25.12 -2.55 4.83
C ASN A 30 25.58 -1.09 4.71
N LEU A 31 26.44 -0.66 5.63
CA LEU A 31 27.01 0.68 5.59
C LEU A 31 28.16 0.75 4.57
N PRO A 32 28.46 1.95 4.00
CA PRO A 32 29.61 2.13 3.11
C PRO A 32 30.96 1.77 3.75
N CYS A 33 31.04 1.75 5.08
CA CYS A 33 32.23 1.32 5.82
C CYS A 33 32.37 -0.20 5.96
N GLY A 34 31.45 -0.99 5.39
CA GLY A 34 31.47 -2.45 5.40
C GLY A 34 30.81 -3.13 6.60
N HIS A 35 30.26 -2.37 7.55
CA HIS A 35 29.54 -2.93 8.71
C HIS A 35 28.05 -3.09 8.42
N SER A 36 27.45 -4.17 8.92
CA SER A 36 26.02 -4.48 8.77
C SER A 36 25.30 -4.48 10.10
N PHE A 37 24.05 -4.02 10.09
CA PHE A 37 23.17 -3.91 11.26
C PHE A 37 21.74 -4.23 10.87
N CYS A 38 20.91 -4.72 11.80
CA CYS A 38 19.46 -4.72 11.59
C CYS A 38 18.96 -3.28 11.35
N ASP A 39 17.98 -3.09 10.46
CA ASP A 39 17.31 -1.81 10.20
C ASP A 39 16.93 -1.10 11.52
N GLY A 40 16.16 -1.80 12.36
CA GLY A 40 15.71 -1.28 13.64
C GLY A 40 16.83 -0.97 14.64
N CYS A 41 17.92 -1.75 14.65
CA CYS A 41 19.06 -1.48 15.54
C CYS A 41 19.79 -0.19 15.13
N LEU A 42 19.95 0.02 13.82
CA LEU A 42 20.59 1.22 13.29
C LEU A 42 19.73 2.47 13.54
N ASP A 43 18.42 2.35 13.42
CA ASP A 43 17.50 3.45 13.71
C ASP A 43 17.42 3.79 15.20
N GLU A 44 17.45 2.77 16.07
CA GLU A 44 17.57 2.99 17.52
C GLU A 44 18.89 3.69 17.84
N TRP A 45 20.01 3.28 17.23
CA TRP A 45 21.30 3.97 17.37
C TRP A 45 21.21 5.45 16.99
N ARG A 46 20.60 5.77 15.85
CA ARG A 46 20.39 7.16 15.42
C ARG A 46 19.52 7.97 16.39
N SER A 47 18.57 7.32 17.04
CA SER A 47 17.61 7.96 17.96
C SER A 47 18.16 8.14 19.38
N ARG A 48 18.90 7.15 19.92
CA ARG A 48 19.36 7.13 21.32
C ARG A 48 20.43 8.18 21.64
N TYR A 49 21.32 8.46 20.69
CA TYR A 49 22.43 9.41 20.88
C TYR A 49 22.08 10.85 20.47
N GLY A 50 20.79 11.19 20.43
CA GLY A 50 20.27 12.52 20.03
C GLY A 50 20.71 13.71 20.89
N VAL A 51 21.59 13.51 21.88
CA VAL A 51 22.18 14.57 22.72
C VAL A 51 23.53 15.05 22.15
N GLU A 52 24.26 14.19 21.41
CA GLU A 52 25.49 14.56 20.70
C GLU A 52 25.28 14.33 19.20
N GLU A 53 24.98 15.42 18.49
CA GLU A 53 24.68 15.48 17.05
C GLU A 53 25.74 14.78 16.17
N GLU A 54 26.97 14.63 16.69
CA GLU A 54 28.05 13.95 15.99
C GLU A 54 27.98 12.43 15.96
N MET A 55 27.37 11.76 16.95
CA MET A 55 27.44 10.29 17.05
C MET A 55 26.35 9.58 16.26
N ARG A 56 25.20 10.24 16.04
CA ARG A 56 24.08 9.69 15.25
C ARG A 56 24.43 9.40 13.80
N THR A 57 25.38 10.14 13.23
CA THR A 57 25.84 9.99 11.84
C THR A 57 27.12 9.17 11.76
N LYS A 58 27.55 8.51 12.84
CA LYS A 58 28.77 7.71 12.91
C LYS A 58 28.45 6.25 13.17
N CYS A 59 29.13 5.37 12.43
CA CYS A 59 29.03 3.92 12.56
C CYS A 59 29.32 3.49 14.01
N PRO A 60 28.49 2.64 14.64
CA PRO A 60 28.70 2.17 16.01
C PRO A 60 30.06 1.47 16.22
N ILE A 61 30.62 0.87 15.16
CA ILE A 61 31.84 0.07 15.23
C ILE A 61 33.08 0.92 14.90
N CYS A 62 33.11 1.53 13.71
CA CYS A 62 34.31 2.21 13.21
C CYS A 62 34.22 3.73 13.23
N ARG A 63 33.07 4.30 13.64
CA ARG A 63 32.79 5.74 13.65
C ARG A 63 32.87 6.44 12.29
N ALA A 64 33.00 5.68 11.19
CA ALA A 64 32.87 6.22 9.84
C ALA A 64 31.47 6.81 9.63
N ARG A 65 31.36 7.80 8.74
CA ARG A 65 30.09 8.47 8.47
C ARG A 65 29.06 7.49 7.91
N ILE A 66 27.85 7.58 8.44
CA ILE A 66 26.65 6.92 7.95
C ILE A 66 25.87 7.93 7.12
N PRO A 67 25.64 7.69 5.83
CA PRO A 67 24.70 8.48 5.05
C PRO A 67 23.28 8.50 5.68
N PRO A 68 22.49 9.57 5.44
CA PRO A 68 21.09 9.57 5.84
C PRO A 68 20.33 8.46 5.09
N SER A 69 19.30 7.89 5.73
CA SER A 69 18.44 6.93 5.05
C SER A 69 17.59 7.62 3.98
N LYS A 70 17.00 6.80 3.09
CA LYS A 70 16.07 7.27 2.06
C LYS A 70 14.87 7.98 2.67
N GLU A 71 14.33 7.47 3.78
CA GLU A 71 13.20 8.04 4.52
C GLU A 71 13.57 9.43 5.09
N MET A 72 14.75 9.56 5.70
CA MET A 72 15.23 10.83 6.24
C MET A 72 15.33 11.90 5.15
N VAL A 73 15.93 11.56 4.01
CA VAL A 73 16.05 12.48 2.87
C VAL A 73 14.69 12.82 2.27
N ASN A 74 13.82 11.83 2.10
CA ASN A 74 12.48 12.07 1.57
C ASN A 74 11.65 12.97 2.51
N THR A 75 11.78 12.81 3.83
CA THR A 75 11.10 13.66 4.83
C THR A 75 11.59 15.10 4.73
N LEU A 76 12.92 15.30 4.64
CA LEU A 76 13.51 16.61 4.42
C LEU A 76 12.98 17.27 3.13
N LEU A 77 12.98 16.53 2.02
CA LEU A 77 12.49 17.04 0.73
C LEU A 77 10.99 17.36 0.76
N PHE A 78 10.18 16.55 1.44
CA PHE A 78 8.76 16.83 1.63
C PHE A 78 8.53 18.15 2.35
N TYR A 79 9.18 18.38 3.51
CA TYR A 79 8.97 19.63 4.25
C TYR A 79 9.50 20.86 3.51
N ARG A 80 10.58 20.72 2.71
CA ARG A 80 11.04 21.79 1.80
C ARG A 80 9.98 22.12 0.76
N ALA A 81 9.46 21.11 0.07
CA ALA A 81 8.42 21.30 -0.95
C ALA A 81 7.12 21.88 -0.34
N ARG A 82 6.73 21.41 0.85
CA ARG A 82 5.54 21.88 1.55
C ARG A 82 5.69 23.33 2.01
N LYS A 83 6.86 23.69 2.55
CA LYS A 83 7.16 25.07 2.92
C LYS A 83 7.07 26.00 1.70
N GLN A 84 7.73 25.64 0.60
CA GLN A 84 7.68 26.41 -0.64
C GLN A 84 6.24 26.60 -1.13
N GLN A 85 5.43 25.53 -1.13
CA GLN A 85 4.03 25.62 -1.51
C GLN A 85 3.25 26.63 -0.67
N LEU A 86 3.43 26.62 0.66
CA LEU A 86 2.75 27.56 1.55
C LEU A 86 3.20 29.00 1.34
N GLU A 87 4.50 29.20 1.06
CA GLU A 87 5.05 30.51 0.69
C GLU A 87 4.44 31.00 -0.63
N ASP A 88 4.33 30.14 -1.64
CA ASP A 88 3.68 30.45 -2.93
C ASP A 88 2.19 30.79 -2.76
N GLU A 89 1.51 30.15 -1.81
CA GLU A 89 0.11 30.40 -1.42
C GLU A 89 -0.04 31.65 -0.50
N ASN A 90 1.05 32.33 -0.14
CA ASN A 90 1.13 33.42 0.86
C ASN A 90 0.66 33.04 2.28
N ASP A 91 0.63 31.75 2.61
CA ASP A 91 0.32 31.28 3.97
C ASP A 91 1.60 31.14 4.81
N THR A 92 2.21 32.27 5.18
CA THR A 92 3.45 32.31 5.96
C THR A 92 3.23 32.54 7.46
N SER A 93 1.98 32.50 7.93
CA SER A 93 1.64 32.85 9.32
C SER A 93 0.74 31.83 10.04
N SER A 94 0.15 30.87 9.30
CA SER A 94 -0.66 29.81 9.90
C SER A 94 0.13 28.97 10.90
N GLN A 95 -0.61 28.27 11.75
CA GLN A 95 -0.03 27.23 12.59
C GLN A 95 0.61 26.14 11.73
N HIS A 96 -0.02 25.79 10.61
CA HIS A 96 0.47 24.79 9.66
C HIS A 96 1.85 25.17 9.09
N TYR A 97 2.06 26.44 8.74
CA TYR A 97 3.37 26.93 8.30
C TYR A 97 4.43 26.85 9.39
N ARG A 98 4.09 27.27 10.62
CA ARG A 98 5.00 27.18 11.77
C ARG A 98 5.40 25.74 12.09
N ASP A 99 4.44 24.83 12.09
CA ASP A 99 4.68 23.39 12.30
C ASP A 99 5.57 22.82 11.19
N THR A 100 5.30 23.19 9.93
CA THR A 100 6.12 22.79 8.77
C THR A 100 7.57 23.28 8.92
N CYS A 101 7.80 24.54 9.33
CA CYS A 101 9.14 25.07 9.56
C CYS A 101 9.87 24.36 10.70
N HIS A 102 9.16 24.05 11.79
CA HIS A 102 9.73 23.33 12.92
C HIS A 102 10.14 21.90 12.53
N LEU A 103 9.27 21.19 11.80
CA LEU A 103 9.54 19.83 11.31
C LEU A 103 10.65 19.81 10.26
N LEU A 104 10.73 20.83 9.41
CA LEU A 104 11.86 21.02 8.48
C LEU A 104 13.18 21.16 9.23
N ALA A 105 13.24 22.04 10.23
CA ALA A 105 14.45 22.26 11.02
C ALA A 105 14.89 20.99 11.77
N ARG A 106 13.94 20.19 12.26
CA ARG A 106 14.22 18.87 12.84
C ARG A 106 14.82 17.92 11.80
N SER A 107 14.21 17.84 10.61
CA SER A 107 14.65 16.96 9.53
C SER A 107 16.06 17.34 9.03
N GLU A 108 16.39 18.63 8.97
CA GLU A 108 17.73 19.12 8.61
C GLU A 108 18.80 18.66 9.61
N LYS A 109 18.50 18.72 10.92
CA LYS A 109 19.37 18.16 11.95
C LYS A 109 19.48 16.64 11.86
N GLU A 110 18.40 15.97 11.46
CA GLU A 110 18.40 14.53 11.33
C GLU A 110 19.29 14.05 10.19
N VAL A 111 19.19 14.69 9.03
CA VAL A 111 20.03 14.42 7.85
C VAL A 111 21.49 14.83 8.05
N GLY A 112 21.73 15.89 8.84
CA GLY A 112 23.04 16.42 9.15
C GLY A 112 23.44 17.58 8.23
N ALA A 113 24.06 18.61 8.81
CA ALA A 113 24.44 19.84 8.12
C ALA A 113 25.49 19.64 7.01
N ASP A 114 26.19 18.52 7.01
CA ASP A 114 27.25 18.15 6.06
C ASP A 114 26.75 17.26 4.92
N TRP A 115 25.43 17.05 4.80
CA TRP A 115 24.84 16.28 3.70
C TRP A 115 24.98 17.02 2.37
N ASP A 116 25.46 16.32 1.34
CA ASP A 116 25.81 16.88 0.02
C ASP A 116 24.61 17.07 -0.92
N GLY A 117 23.40 16.76 -0.45
CA GLY A 117 22.17 16.87 -1.22
C GLY A 117 21.83 15.65 -2.09
N VAL A 118 22.71 14.65 -2.17
CA VAL A 118 22.54 13.51 -3.10
C VAL A 118 22.84 12.14 -2.47
N THR A 119 23.70 12.06 -1.46
CA THR A 119 24.16 10.79 -0.89
C THR A 119 23.10 10.20 0.04
N VAL A 120 22.59 9.02 -0.30
CA VAL A 120 21.58 8.29 0.48
C VAL A 120 22.13 6.91 0.82
N LEU A 121 21.88 6.44 2.05
CA LEU A 121 22.15 5.06 2.42
C LEU A 121 21.20 4.18 1.60
N GLN A 122 21.75 3.45 0.63
CA GLN A 122 20.95 2.58 -0.21
C GLN A 122 20.42 1.40 0.59
N ASP A 123 19.16 1.06 0.32
CA ASP A 123 18.59 -0.22 0.70
C ASP A 123 19.30 -1.32 -0.12
N ASN A 124 19.37 -2.57 0.37
CA ASN A 124 19.99 -3.66 -0.38
C ASN A 124 19.33 -3.91 -1.76
N ASN A 125 18.13 -3.38 -1.99
CA ASN A 125 17.46 -3.38 -3.30
C ASN A 125 17.95 -2.20 -4.15
N GLY A 126 19.04 -2.39 -4.88
CA GLY A 126 19.81 -1.38 -5.60
C GLY A 126 19.15 -0.64 -6.78
N LYS A 127 17.82 -0.47 -6.83
CA LYS A 127 17.15 0.40 -7.81
C LYS A 127 16.26 1.45 -7.11
N PRO A 128 16.40 2.74 -7.45
CA PRO A 128 15.47 3.75 -6.96
C PRO A 128 14.05 3.44 -7.46
N PRO A 129 13.02 3.66 -6.63
CA PRO A 129 11.64 3.40 -7.03
C PRO A 129 11.24 4.33 -8.17
N VAL A 130 10.33 3.85 -9.02
CA VAL A 130 9.74 4.66 -10.08
C VAL A 130 8.92 5.79 -9.43
N VAL A 131 9.10 7.02 -9.89
CA VAL A 131 8.28 8.15 -9.43
C VAL A 131 7.08 8.28 -10.37
N MET A 132 5.88 8.06 -9.86
CA MET A 132 4.66 8.19 -10.66
C MET A 132 4.35 9.68 -10.93
N PRO A 133 3.84 10.03 -12.12
CA PRO A 133 3.37 11.38 -12.40
C PRO A 133 2.24 11.80 -11.45
N ASP A 134 2.18 13.09 -11.12
CA ASP A 134 1.17 13.66 -10.20
C ASP A 134 -0.28 13.34 -10.62
N TYR A 135 -0.57 13.26 -11.93
CA TYR A 135 -1.91 12.92 -12.41
C TYR A 135 -2.28 11.44 -12.14
N ILE A 136 -1.31 10.53 -12.14
CA ILE A 136 -1.52 9.12 -11.76
C ILE A 136 -1.77 9.04 -10.26
N TYR A 137 -0.98 9.75 -9.47
CA TYR A 137 -1.22 9.82 -8.03
C TYR A 137 -2.62 10.37 -7.70
N MET A 138 -3.10 11.37 -8.45
CA MET A 138 -4.47 11.85 -8.32
C MET A 138 -5.52 10.83 -8.77
N ALA A 139 -5.24 10.02 -9.80
CA ALA A 139 -6.11 8.92 -10.21
C ALA A 139 -6.27 7.88 -9.09
N ILE A 140 -5.16 7.50 -8.42
CA ILE A 140 -5.18 6.63 -7.23
C ILE A 140 -6.10 7.20 -6.15
N ARG A 141 -5.92 8.48 -5.79
CA ARG A 141 -6.71 9.14 -4.74
C ARG A 141 -8.20 9.26 -5.05
N LYS A 142 -8.57 9.22 -6.34
CA LYS A 142 -9.95 9.29 -6.83
C LYS A 142 -10.57 7.90 -7.07
N GLY A 143 -9.80 6.83 -6.96
CA GLY A 143 -10.28 5.48 -7.30
C GLY A 143 -10.43 5.24 -8.81
N ASP A 144 -9.71 5.98 -9.65
CA ASP A 144 -9.70 5.74 -11.11
C ASP A 144 -8.78 4.55 -11.45
N ILE A 145 -9.28 3.36 -11.14
CA ILE A 145 -8.58 2.08 -11.34
C ILE A 145 -8.15 1.91 -12.81
N ARG A 146 -8.97 2.38 -13.76
CA ARG A 146 -8.66 2.27 -15.20
C ARG A 146 -7.39 3.02 -15.55
N SER A 147 -7.28 4.28 -15.15
CA SER A 147 -6.10 5.09 -15.44
C SER A 147 -4.85 4.55 -14.75
N VAL A 148 -4.99 4.06 -13.51
CA VAL A 148 -3.88 3.48 -12.74
C VAL A 148 -3.37 2.21 -13.41
N LEU A 149 -4.26 1.27 -13.74
CA LEU A 149 -3.88 0.00 -14.38
C LEU A 149 -3.29 0.21 -15.77
N ARG A 150 -3.85 1.12 -16.58
CA ARG A 150 -3.28 1.46 -17.89
C ARG A 150 -1.84 1.96 -17.75
N TRP A 151 -1.55 2.78 -16.74
CA TRP A 151 -0.20 3.29 -16.53
C TRP A 151 0.77 2.22 -16.03
N ILE A 152 0.36 1.37 -15.09
CA ILE A 152 1.17 0.25 -14.61
C ILE A 152 1.52 -0.69 -15.77
N ASN A 153 0.52 -1.09 -16.56
CA ASN A 153 0.68 -2.07 -17.63
C ASN A 153 1.40 -1.52 -18.87
N ALA A 154 1.48 -0.19 -19.04
CA ALA A 154 2.13 0.44 -20.19
C ALA A 154 3.66 0.25 -20.24
N ASN A 155 4.31 -0.13 -19.13
CA ASN A 155 5.73 -0.50 -19.15
C ASN A 155 6.04 -1.62 -18.15
N ARG A 156 6.15 -2.85 -18.67
CA ARG A 156 6.44 -4.05 -17.88
C ARG A 156 7.90 -4.20 -17.44
N THR A 157 8.79 -3.31 -17.88
CA THR A 157 10.21 -3.32 -17.46
C THR A 157 10.45 -2.49 -16.20
N GLU A 158 9.48 -1.65 -15.83
CA GLU A 158 9.51 -0.80 -14.65
C GLU A 158 8.62 -1.40 -13.56
N ASP A 159 9.08 -1.34 -12.30
CA ASP A 159 8.25 -1.70 -11.14
C ASP A 159 7.28 -0.56 -10.80
N ARG A 160 6.26 -0.40 -11.65
CA ARG A 160 5.27 0.68 -11.52
C ARG A 160 4.23 0.44 -10.43
N VAL A 161 4.01 -0.82 -10.03
CA VAL A 161 3.09 -1.13 -8.93
C VAL A 161 3.63 -0.63 -7.59
N ASN A 162 4.96 -0.67 -7.41
CA ASN A 162 5.67 -0.10 -6.26
C ASN A 162 6.17 1.33 -6.49
N ALA A 163 5.60 2.03 -7.48
CA ALA A 163 5.94 3.42 -7.70
C ALA A 163 5.53 4.30 -6.52
N ILE A 164 6.30 5.36 -6.30
CA ILE A 164 6.05 6.38 -5.28
C ILE A 164 5.56 7.67 -5.93
N SER A 165 4.73 8.42 -5.20
CA SER A 165 4.38 9.79 -5.61
C SER A 165 5.60 10.71 -5.59
N SER A 166 5.46 11.92 -6.12
CA SER A 166 6.51 12.93 -6.01
C SER A 166 6.76 13.32 -4.54
N ALA A 167 7.92 13.92 -4.25
CA ALA A 167 8.26 14.38 -2.90
C ALA A 167 7.22 15.36 -2.32
N LYS A 168 6.53 16.12 -3.17
CA LYS A 168 5.38 16.98 -2.81
C LYS A 168 4.27 16.20 -2.09
N TRP A 169 4.12 14.93 -2.43
CA TRP A 169 3.11 14.01 -1.92
C TRP A 169 3.71 12.93 -0.99
N MET A 170 4.80 13.27 -0.29
CA MET A 170 5.48 12.42 0.70
C MET A 170 6.12 11.14 0.14
N SER A 171 6.44 11.10 -1.17
CA SER A 171 7.01 9.89 -1.79
C SER A 171 6.16 8.65 -1.47
N MET A 172 4.84 8.83 -1.48
CA MET A 172 3.91 7.85 -0.95
C MET A 172 3.74 6.70 -1.94
N PRO A 173 3.92 5.43 -1.51
CA PRO A 173 3.66 4.27 -2.33
C PRO A 173 2.22 4.26 -2.87
N ALA A 174 2.02 3.68 -4.06
CA ALA A 174 0.69 3.55 -4.66
C ALA A 174 -0.34 2.93 -3.72
N LEU A 175 0.05 1.87 -3.00
CA LEU A 175 -0.79 1.18 -2.02
C LEU A 175 -1.23 2.13 -0.90
N CYS A 176 -0.30 2.86 -0.28
CA CYS A 176 -0.59 3.85 0.74
C CYS A 176 -1.58 4.93 0.26
N GLY A 177 -1.49 5.34 -1.01
CA GLY A 177 -2.42 6.31 -1.60
C GLY A 177 -3.83 5.79 -1.78
N ALA A 178 -3.97 4.53 -2.20
CA ALA A 178 -5.26 3.85 -2.24
C ALA A 178 -5.82 3.66 -0.83
N THR A 179 -4.95 3.32 0.13
CA THR A 179 -5.29 3.13 1.54
C THR A 179 -5.87 4.40 2.16
N ALA A 180 -5.27 5.58 1.96
CA ALA A 180 -5.74 6.83 2.57
C ALA A 180 -7.09 7.36 2.03
N ARG A 181 -7.72 6.70 1.05
CA ARG A 181 -8.95 7.17 0.36
C ARG A 181 -10.04 6.10 0.23
N ASP A 182 -10.00 5.10 1.11
CA ASP A 182 -10.97 3.98 1.16
C ASP A 182 -11.15 3.24 -0.18
N GLN A 183 -10.05 3.03 -0.92
CA GLN A 183 -10.09 2.38 -2.24
C GLN A 183 -9.81 0.87 -2.12
N LEU A 184 -10.65 0.12 -1.39
CA LEU A 184 -10.42 -1.30 -1.08
C LEU A 184 -10.17 -2.17 -2.33
N THR A 185 -10.95 -1.95 -3.39
CA THR A 185 -10.78 -2.67 -4.67
C THR A 185 -9.42 -2.37 -5.31
N LEU A 186 -9.00 -1.09 -5.33
CA LEU A 186 -7.70 -0.71 -5.88
C LEU A 186 -6.55 -1.26 -5.03
N MET A 187 -6.66 -1.19 -3.69
CA MET A 187 -5.67 -1.79 -2.79
C MET A 187 -5.49 -3.28 -3.09
N THR A 188 -6.59 -4.00 -3.26
CA THR A 188 -6.59 -5.43 -3.53
C THR A 188 -5.91 -5.75 -4.86
N ILE A 189 -6.24 -4.99 -5.92
CA ILE A 189 -5.61 -5.14 -7.23
C ILE A 189 -4.12 -4.81 -7.18
N LEU A 190 -3.71 -3.73 -6.49
CA LEU A 190 -2.30 -3.38 -6.33
C LEU A 190 -1.51 -4.51 -5.65
N LEU A 191 -2.06 -5.09 -4.57
CA LEU A 191 -1.45 -6.23 -3.87
C LEU A 191 -1.35 -7.47 -4.78
N GLN A 192 -2.40 -7.78 -5.54
CA GLN A 192 -2.39 -8.86 -6.55
C GLN A 192 -1.35 -8.65 -7.65
N LEU A 193 -0.99 -7.40 -7.95
CA LEU A 193 0.05 -7.04 -8.91
C LEU A 193 1.46 -7.00 -8.30
N GLY A 194 1.61 -7.28 -7.00
CA GLY A 194 2.90 -7.28 -6.33
C GLY A 194 3.28 -5.98 -5.63
N ALA A 195 2.29 -5.15 -5.25
CA ALA A 195 2.55 -4.05 -4.34
C ALA A 195 3.10 -4.58 -3.01
N ASP A 196 4.23 -4.04 -2.59
CA ASP A 196 4.82 -4.30 -1.29
C ASP A 196 3.93 -3.71 -0.19
N VAL A 197 3.40 -4.60 0.65
CA VAL A 197 2.48 -4.27 1.74
C VAL A 197 3.14 -3.39 2.82
N ASP A 198 4.46 -3.51 2.96
CA ASP A 198 5.27 -2.83 3.99
C ASP A 198 6.11 -1.69 3.43
N SER A 199 5.87 -1.29 2.17
CA SER A 199 6.52 -0.13 1.58
C SER A 199 6.21 1.14 2.37
N ARG A 200 7.25 1.91 2.68
CA ARG A 200 7.19 3.09 3.54
C ARG A 200 7.24 4.38 2.74
N ASN A 201 6.41 5.34 3.13
CA ASN A 201 6.50 6.70 2.62
C ASN A 201 7.69 7.45 3.23
N SER A 202 7.86 8.72 2.87
CA SER A 202 8.94 9.55 3.41
C SER A 202 8.99 9.58 4.94
N ALA A 203 7.82 9.61 5.59
CA ALA A 203 7.67 9.67 7.04
C ALA A 203 7.77 8.29 7.74
N GLY A 204 8.14 7.23 7.01
CA GLY A 204 8.27 5.88 7.57
C GLY A 204 6.94 5.14 7.75
N TYR A 205 5.81 5.69 7.29
CA TYR A 205 4.51 5.05 7.41
C TYR A 205 4.27 4.04 6.28
N THR A 206 3.87 2.83 6.65
CA THR A 206 3.28 1.81 5.78
C THR A 206 1.78 2.01 5.61
N ALA A 207 1.17 1.28 4.67
CA ALA A 207 -0.29 1.27 4.49
C ALA A 207 -1.04 0.96 5.80
N ILE A 208 -0.59 -0.02 6.59
CA ILE A 208 -1.26 -0.38 7.85
C ILE A 208 -1.11 0.71 8.92
N SER A 209 0.09 1.31 9.05
CA SER A 209 0.32 2.37 10.04
C SER A 209 -0.52 3.62 9.78
N LEU A 210 -0.76 3.96 8.50
CA LEU A 210 -1.62 5.09 8.12
C LEU A 210 -3.06 4.93 8.65
N MET A 211 -3.55 3.70 8.78
CA MET A 211 -4.91 3.43 9.28
C MET A 211 -5.08 3.76 10.76
N PHE A 212 -3.99 3.88 11.53
CA PHE A 212 -4.03 4.26 12.95
C PHE A 212 -3.73 5.75 13.18
N ALA A 213 -3.64 6.54 12.11
CA ALA A 213 -3.59 8.00 12.19
C ALA A 213 -4.98 8.57 12.61
N ARG A 214 -4.96 9.72 13.31
CA ARG A 214 -6.13 10.31 14.00
C ARG A 214 -7.42 10.44 13.17
N SER A 215 -7.33 10.64 11.86
CA SER A 215 -8.51 10.82 10.99
C SER A 215 -9.12 9.52 10.49
N GLU A 216 -8.32 8.47 10.33
CA GLU A 216 -8.72 7.27 9.58
C GLU A 216 -9.53 6.28 10.42
N LEU A 217 -9.20 6.12 11.72
CA LEU A 217 -9.91 5.17 12.62
C LEU A 217 -11.38 5.52 12.86
N ALA A 218 -11.78 6.76 12.57
CA ALA A 218 -13.16 7.21 12.67
C ALA A 218 -13.96 6.98 11.38
N GLU A 219 -13.29 6.61 10.28
CA GLU A 219 -13.95 6.38 9.00
C GLU A 219 -14.57 4.97 8.93
N GLN A 220 -15.65 4.86 8.16
CA GLN A 220 -16.22 3.57 7.81
C GLN A 220 -15.24 2.77 6.92
N GLY A 221 -15.25 1.44 7.01
CA GLY A 221 -14.41 0.58 6.17
C GLY A 221 -12.95 0.43 6.61
N VAL A 222 -12.51 1.13 7.66
CA VAL A 222 -11.13 1.02 8.19
C VAL A 222 -10.78 -0.42 8.59
N SER A 223 -11.72 -1.15 9.18
CA SER A 223 -11.52 -2.55 9.57
C SER A 223 -11.26 -3.46 8.38
N ASP A 224 -11.97 -3.26 7.26
CA ASP A 224 -11.78 -4.07 6.05
C ASP A 224 -10.42 -3.80 5.40
N ARG A 225 -9.99 -2.52 5.38
CA ARG A 225 -8.64 -2.14 4.93
C ARG A 225 -7.55 -2.77 5.79
N ILE A 226 -7.68 -2.74 7.12
CA ILE A 226 -6.73 -3.35 8.06
C ILE A 226 -6.69 -4.87 7.88
N ARG A 227 -7.84 -5.54 7.81
CA ARG A 227 -7.93 -6.99 7.60
C ARG A 227 -7.33 -7.41 6.26
N LEU A 228 -7.56 -6.64 5.19
CA LEU A 228 -6.92 -6.87 3.90
C LEU A 228 -5.39 -6.85 4.08
N LEU A 229 -4.82 -5.77 4.60
CA LEU A 229 -3.37 -5.63 4.78
C LEU A 229 -2.76 -6.73 5.66
N LEU A 230 -3.41 -7.08 6.78
CA LEU A 230 -2.96 -8.18 7.65
C LEU A 230 -2.98 -9.53 6.95
N SER A 231 -4.00 -9.81 6.13
CA SER A 231 -4.07 -11.07 5.36
C SER A 231 -3.00 -11.17 4.28
N TRP A 232 -2.50 -10.02 3.81
CA TRP A 232 -1.36 -9.88 2.89
C TRP A 232 -0.01 -9.78 3.62
N GLY A 233 0.01 -10.00 4.93
CA GLY A 233 1.25 -10.13 5.69
C GLY A 233 1.81 -8.84 6.26
N ALA A 234 1.05 -7.73 6.26
CA ALA A 234 1.50 -6.46 6.82
C ALA A 234 2.17 -6.62 8.19
N SER A 235 3.30 -5.93 8.32
CA SER A 235 4.16 -5.95 9.50
C SER A 235 3.99 -4.68 10.32
N PHE A 236 4.33 -4.78 11.61
CA PHE A 236 4.45 -3.63 12.49
C PHE A 236 5.93 -3.38 12.77
N PHE A 237 6.32 -2.12 12.80
CA PHE A 237 7.72 -1.72 12.93
C PHE A 237 7.94 -0.95 14.24
N PRO A 238 9.12 -1.08 14.86
CA PRO A 238 9.44 -0.29 16.04
C PRO A 238 9.46 1.21 15.69
N GLY A 239 9.11 2.06 16.65
CA GLY A 239 9.10 3.52 16.49
C GLY A 239 7.73 4.17 16.68
N ASP A 240 7.75 5.50 16.85
CA ASP A 240 6.56 6.29 17.12
C ASP A 240 5.59 6.23 15.93
N GLY A 241 4.38 5.69 16.17
CA GLY A 241 3.30 5.71 15.19
C GLY A 241 3.17 4.47 14.30
N SER A 242 4.15 3.56 14.32
CA SER A 242 4.19 2.37 13.45
C SER A 242 4.21 1.04 14.20
N SER A 243 4.33 1.07 15.54
CA SER A 243 4.35 -0.15 16.35
C SER A 243 2.96 -0.75 16.51
N ARG A 244 2.95 -2.06 16.82
CA ARG A 244 1.71 -2.80 17.09
C ARG A 244 1.03 -2.27 18.35
N GLU A 245 1.81 -1.97 19.38
CA GLU A 245 1.34 -1.44 20.66
C GLU A 245 0.73 -0.06 20.50
N PHE A 246 1.34 0.80 19.67
CA PHE A 246 0.78 2.11 19.32
C PHE A 246 -0.57 1.94 18.60
N SER A 247 -0.64 1.02 17.64
CA SER A 247 -1.85 0.72 16.88
C SER A 247 -2.97 0.22 17.79
N ILE A 248 -2.67 -0.68 18.73
CA ILE A 248 -3.62 -1.16 19.74
C ILE A 248 -4.08 -0.01 20.65
N SER A 249 -3.15 0.84 21.13
CA SER A 249 -3.50 1.99 21.97
C SER A 249 -4.45 2.95 21.25
N ARG A 250 -4.17 3.25 19.98
CA ARG A 250 -5.04 4.07 19.14
C ARG A 250 -6.40 3.42 18.92
N ALA A 251 -6.46 2.13 18.61
CA ALA A 251 -7.74 1.42 18.47
C ALA A 251 -8.59 1.48 19.76
N ARG A 252 -7.98 1.37 20.95
CA ARG A 252 -8.67 1.53 22.24
C ARG A 252 -9.22 2.94 22.44
N GLU A 253 -8.45 3.98 22.11
CA GLU A 253 -8.89 5.37 22.23
C GLU A 253 -10.12 5.70 21.38
N TYR A 254 -10.27 5.02 20.23
CA TYR A 254 -11.41 5.17 19.32
C TYR A 254 -12.50 4.11 19.55
N CYS A 255 -12.43 3.35 20.65
CA CYS A 255 -13.38 2.30 21.01
C CYS A 255 -13.58 1.22 19.92
N GLN A 256 -12.53 0.94 19.13
CA GLN A 256 -12.54 -0.09 18.09
C GLN A 256 -12.26 -1.47 18.70
N HIS A 257 -13.18 -1.97 19.54
CA HIS A 257 -12.97 -3.18 20.34
C HIS A 257 -12.62 -4.43 19.53
N GLU A 258 -13.24 -4.61 18.36
CA GLU A 258 -12.94 -5.73 17.46
C GLU A 258 -11.51 -5.65 16.93
N LEU A 259 -11.04 -4.47 16.54
CA LEU A 259 -9.66 -4.27 16.08
C LEU A 259 -8.66 -4.45 17.22
N VAL A 260 -9.01 -4.07 18.44
CA VAL A 260 -8.15 -4.33 19.62
C VAL A 260 -7.96 -5.84 19.80
N SER A 261 -9.04 -6.62 19.84
CA SER A 261 -8.96 -8.09 19.95
C SER A 261 -8.16 -8.71 18.80
N LEU A 262 -8.44 -8.25 17.56
CA LEU A 262 -7.73 -8.69 16.37
C LEU A 262 -6.22 -8.47 16.50
N LEU A 263 -5.82 -7.26 16.87
CA LEU A 263 -4.43 -6.85 16.95
C LEU A 263 -3.70 -7.36 18.19
N GLU A 264 -4.37 -7.76 19.26
CA GLU A 264 -3.73 -8.37 20.44
C GLU A 264 -3.32 -9.83 20.16
N SER A 265 -4.08 -10.52 19.31
CA SER A 265 -3.85 -11.92 18.96
C SER A 265 -2.81 -12.09 17.85
N GLU A 266 -1.91 -13.07 17.92
CA GLU A 266 -0.82 -13.24 16.95
C GLU A 266 -1.30 -13.38 15.50
N LEU A 267 -2.34 -14.20 15.30
CA LEU A 267 -2.87 -14.53 13.97
C LEU A 267 -4.07 -13.69 13.56
N GLY A 268 -4.56 -12.76 14.39
CA GLY A 268 -5.78 -12.00 14.10
C GLY A 268 -5.67 -11.22 12.78
N GLY A 269 -6.64 -11.45 11.90
CA GLY A 269 -6.73 -10.85 10.56
C GLY A 269 -5.75 -11.43 9.55
N ARG A 270 -4.86 -12.34 9.96
CA ARG A 270 -3.87 -12.98 9.08
C ARG A 270 -4.46 -14.18 8.37
N ARG A 271 -3.93 -14.45 7.18
CA ARG A 271 -4.18 -15.69 6.46
C ARG A 271 -3.31 -16.80 7.04
N CYS A 272 -3.92 -17.97 7.21
CA CYS A 272 -3.31 -19.14 7.80
C CYS A 272 -3.59 -20.38 6.93
N GLU A 273 -2.80 -21.41 7.17
CA GLU A 273 -3.02 -22.79 6.73
C GLU A 273 -3.41 -23.64 7.93
N ILE A 274 -4.41 -24.49 7.76
CA ILE A 274 -4.84 -25.45 8.78
C ILE A 274 -3.83 -26.60 8.81
N VAL A 275 -3.30 -26.89 10.00
CA VAL A 275 -2.29 -27.93 10.22
C VAL A 275 -2.67 -28.82 11.40
N SER A 276 -2.23 -30.08 11.36
CA SER A 276 -2.33 -31.02 12.48
C SER A 276 -3.75 -31.21 13.06
N LEU A 277 -4.80 -30.99 12.27
CA LEU A 277 -6.19 -31.15 12.71
C LEU A 277 -6.60 -32.62 12.62
N THR A 278 -6.70 -33.30 13.77
CA THR A 278 -7.02 -34.73 13.84
C THR A 278 -8.51 -35.05 13.72
N SER A 279 -9.37 -34.11 14.11
CA SER A 279 -10.83 -34.28 14.07
C SER A 279 -11.40 -34.26 12.65
N GLN A 280 -10.78 -33.50 11.75
CA GLN A 280 -11.14 -33.37 10.34
C GLN A 280 -9.87 -33.29 9.48
N PRO A 281 -9.17 -34.42 9.25
CA PRO A 281 -7.88 -34.44 8.56
C PRO A 281 -7.92 -33.88 7.13
N GLU A 282 -9.08 -33.94 6.47
CA GLU A 282 -9.36 -33.42 5.13
C GLU A 282 -9.29 -31.89 5.02
N LEU A 283 -9.27 -31.17 6.15
CA LEU A 283 -9.07 -29.73 6.19
C LEU A 283 -7.59 -29.33 6.27
N ASN A 284 -6.69 -30.25 6.58
CA ASN A 284 -5.26 -29.93 6.64
C ASN A 284 -4.75 -29.50 5.25
N GLY A 285 -3.97 -28.42 5.23
CA GLY A 285 -3.48 -27.77 4.01
C GLY A 285 -4.43 -26.72 3.42
N LYS A 286 -5.71 -26.68 3.86
CA LYS A 286 -6.64 -25.63 3.42
C LYS A 286 -6.29 -24.28 4.07
N THR A 287 -6.54 -23.21 3.34
CA THR A 287 -6.30 -21.85 3.84
C THR A 287 -7.55 -21.23 4.43
N CYS A 288 -7.33 -20.38 5.43
CA CYS A 288 -8.37 -19.66 6.13
C CYS A 288 -7.86 -18.29 6.58
N VAL A 289 -8.77 -17.39 6.94
CA VAL A 289 -8.45 -16.12 7.60
C VAL A 289 -8.91 -16.19 9.05
N ALA A 290 -8.04 -15.81 9.99
CA ALA A 290 -8.39 -15.78 11.41
C ALA A 290 -9.15 -14.48 11.73
N ASP A 291 -10.47 -14.53 11.65
CA ASP A 291 -11.34 -13.34 11.72
C ASP A 291 -11.44 -12.76 13.12
N GLU A 292 -11.45 -13.63 14.13
CA GLU A 292 -11.69 -13.26 15.52
C GLU A 292 -10.93 -14.20 16.45
N TYR A 293 -10.33 -13.62 17.49
CA TYR A 293 -9.70 -14.36 18.58
C TYR A 293 -10.66 -14.42 19.77
N LEU A 294 -10.82 -15.61 20.34
CA LEU A 294 -11.68 -15.92 21.48
C LEU A 294 -10.80 -16.14 22.72
N PRO A 295 -10.62 -15.13 23.60
CA PRO A 295 -9.66 -15.20 24.69
C PRO A 295 -10.02 -16.25 25.75
N ASP A 296 -11.32 -16.45 26.01
CA ASP A 296 -11.81 -17.36 27.06
C ASP A 296 -11.50 -18.83 26.77
N SER A 297 -11.44 -19.21 25.49
CA SER A 297 -11.13 -20.58 25.04
C SER A 297 -9.75 -20.72 24.41
N ASN A 298 -9.01 -19.62 24.25
CA ASN A 298 -7.76 -19.57 23.48
C ASN A 298 -7.93 -20.21 22.10
N GLN A 299 -8.92 -19.75 21.33
CA GLN A 299 -9.25 -20.27 20.00
C GLN A 299 -9.46 -19.13 19.01
N TYR A 300 -9.37 -19.45 17.72
CA TYR A 300 -9.68 -18.55 16.63
C TYR A 300 -10.95 -19.00 15.92
N LYS A 301 -11.83 -18.05 15.66
CA LYS A 301 -12.86 -18.20 14.64
C LYS A 301 -12.22 -17.89 13.29
N VAL A 302 -12.21 -18.85 12.40
CA VAL A 302 -11.58 -18.74 11.10
C VAL A 302 -12.59 -18.97 9.98
N THR A 303 -12.49 -18.22 8.90
CA THR A 303 -13.27 -18.44 7.67
C THR A 303 -12.41 -19.13 6.63
N LEU A 304 -12.85 -20.29 6.15
CA LEU A 304 -12.20 -21.02 5.05
C LEU A 304 -12.26 -20.20 3.75
N GLU A 305 -11.19 -20.25 2.98
CA GLU A 305 -11.09 -19.59 1.67
C GLU A 305 -11.61 -20.47 0.55
N THR A 306 -12.85 -20.93 0.74
CA THR A 306 -13.60 -21.68 -0.25
C THR A 306 -14.82 -20.87 -0.66
N LYS A 307 -15.49 -21.25 -1.75
CA LYS A 307 -16.77 -20.63 -2.13
C LYS A 307 -17.84 -20.72 -1.05
N SER A 308 -17.79 -21.75 -0.19
CA SER A 308 -18.73 -21.92 0.92
C SER A 308 -18.49 -20.94 2.06
N LYS A 309 -17.29 -20.37 2.19
CA LYS A 309 -16.88 -19.49 3.30
C LYS A 309 -17.27 -20.07 4.67
N GLU A 310 -17.05 -21.36 4.83
CA GLU A 310 -17.36 -22.07 6.06
C GLU A 310 -16.54 -21.50 7.22
N VAL A 311 -17.18 -21.36 8.38
CA VAL A 311 -16.56 -20.82 9.59
C VAL A 311 -16.29 -21.93 10.59
N LEU A 312 -15.05 -22.00 11.05
CA LEU A 312 -14.56 -23.00 12.01
C LEU A 312 -14.04 -22.31 13.26
N VAL A 313 -13.94 -23.08 14.35
CA VAL A 313 -13.27 -22.65 15.58
C VAL A 313 -12.10 -23.58 15.83
N LEU A 314 -10.89 -23.05 15.79
CA LEU A 314 -9.64 -23.83 15.82
C LEU A 314 -8.70 -23.33 16.92
N SER A 315 -7.91 -24.24 17.48
CA SER A 315 -6.81 -23.90 18.38
C SER A 315 -5.69 -23.18 17.62
N PRO A 316 -4.91 -22.28 18.24
CA PRO A 316 -3.69 -21.73 17.67
C PRO A 316 -2.74 -22.83 17.14
N ASP A 317 -2.65 -23.97 17.83
CA ASP A 317 -1.80 -25.11 17.43
C ASP A 317 -2.20 -25.73 16.08
N ASN A 318 -3.43 -25.47 15.62
CA ASN A 318 -3.94 -25.93 14.34
C ASN A 318 -3.80 -24.91 13.21
N LEU A 319 -3.15 -23.78 13.46
CA LEU A 319 -3.01 -22.69 12.51
C LEU A 319 -1.54 -22.33 12.32
N LYS A 320 -1.12 -22.28 11.06
CA LYS A 320 0.19 -21.77 10.67
C LYS A 320 0.02 -20.54 9.80
N ARG A 321 0.66 -19.42 10.13
CA ARG A 321 0.64 -18.19 9.31
C ARG A 321 1.10 -18.51 7.88
N ARG A 322 0.31 -18.08 6.90
CA ARG A 322 0.56 -18.20 5.45
C ARG A 322 -0.05 -17.00 4.76
N ASP A 323 0.70 -15.91 4.71
CA ASP A 323 0.23 -14.65 4.12
C ASP A 323 -0.07 -14.81 2.62
N ARG A 324 -0.90 -13.92 2.09
CA ARG A 324 -1.17 -13.88 0.65
C ARG A 324 0.05 -13.41 -0.12
N THR A 325 0.22 -13.94 -1.32
CA THR A 325 1.16 -13.45 -2.33
C THR A 325 0.43 -13.22 -3.65
N PRO A 326 1.02 -12.52 -4.63
CA PRO A 326 0.45 -12.42 -5.98
C PRO A 326 0.08 -13.79 -6.57
N GLU A 327 0.92 -14.80 -6.35
CA GLU A 327 0.73 -16.16 -6.84
C GLU A 327 -0.29 -16.96 -6.00
N ASP A 328 -0.36 -16.72 -4.70
CA ASP A 328 -1.22 -17.41 -3.73
C ASP A 328 -2.15 -16.43 -3.00
N CYS A 329 -2.97 -15.72 -3.77
CA CYS A 329 -3.83 -14.65 -3.27
C CYS A 329 -5.17 -15.14 -2.72
N GLY A 330 -5.53 -16.44 -2.84
CA GLY A 330 -6.76 -17.06 -2.31
C GLY A 330 -8.08 -16.65 -2.99
N TYR A 331 -8.09 -15.52 -3.69
CA TYR A 331 -9.16 -15.04 -4.56
C TYR A 331 -8.52 -14.10 -5.59
N TYR A 332 -9.24 -13.77 -6.67
CA TYR A 332 -8.72 -12.84 -7.67
C TYR A 332 -9.73 -11.76 -8.03
N ILE A 333 -9.37 -10.48 -7.90
CA ILE A 333 -10.14 -9.37 -8.47
C ILE A 333 -9.57 -9.02 -9.84
N GLU A 334 -10.43 -9.13 -10.86
CA GLU A 334 -10.15 -8.73 -12.22
C GLU A 334 -10.87 -7.42 -12.53
N PHE A 335 -10.20 -6.45 -13.16
CA PHE A 335 -10.84 -5.19 -13.57
C PHE A 335 -10.97 -5.12 -15.08
N LYS A 336 -12.21 -5.28 -15.58
CA LYS A 336 -12.54 -5.26 -17.02
C LYS A 336 -13.74 -4.36 -17.28
N ASN A 337 -13.71 -3.61 -18.37
CA ASN A 337 -14.81 -2.72 -18.80
C ASN A 337 -15.30 -1.75 -17.72
N GLY A 338 -14.38 -1.25 -16.88
CA GLY A 338 -14.71 -0.34 -15.78
C GLY A 338 -15.37 -0.99 -14.56
N ARG A 339 -15.43 -2.32 -14.49
CA ARG A 339 -16.01 -3.06 -13.37
C ARG A 339 -14.99 -4.03 -12.78
N ALA A 340 -15.03 -4.16 -11.46
CA ALA A 340 -14.29 -5.19 -10.74
C ALA A 340 -15.13 -6.47 -10.68
N ILE A 341 -14.52 -7.59 -11.06
CA ILE A 341 -15.10 -8.93 -11.04
C ILE A 341 -14.30 -9.73 -10.03
N ARG A 342 -14.97 -10.28 -9.02
CA ARG A 342 -14.35 -11.14 -8.02
C ARG A 342 -14.48 -12.60 -8.44
N HIS A 343 -13.36 -13.30 -8.47
CA HIS A 343 -13.25 -14.73 -8.68
C HIS A 343 -12.93 -15.39 -7.33
N ASP A 344 -13.85 -16.21 -6.84
CA ASP A 344 -13.68 -17.05 -5.65
C ASP A 344 -13.47 -18.51 -6.09
N PHE A 345 -12.63 -19.23 -5.36
CA PHE A 345 -12.18 -20.58 -5.73
C PHE A 345 -12.60 -21.61 -4.67
N ASP A 346 -12.62 -22.88 -5.06
CA ASP A 346 -12.92 -23.98 -4.12
C ASP A 346 -11.67 -24.43 -3.37
N SER A 347 -10.48 -24.07 -3.85
CA SER A 347 -9.18 -24.36 -3.25
C SER A 347 -8.14 -23.28 -3.57
N SER A 348 -7.04 -23.25 -2.81
CA SER A 348 -5.92 -22.35 -3.11
C SER A 348 -5.19 -22.76 -4.38
N GLU A 349 -5.14 -24.06 -4.67
CA GLU A 349 -4.56 -24.63 -5.87
C GLU A 349 -5.30 -24.16 -7.14
N ASP A 350 -6.63 -24.08 -7.10
CA ASP A 350 -7.44 -23.55 -8.20
C ASP A 350 -7.15 -22.05 -8.44
N CYS A 351 -7.01 -21.28 -7.35
CA CYS A 351 -6.64 -19.86 -7.43
C CYS A 351 -5.25 -19.69 -8.06
N GLN A 352 -4.26 -20.45 -7.59
CA GLN A 352 -2.89 -20.44 -8.12
C GLN A 352 -2.87 -20.84 -9.61
N ALA A 353 -3.64 -21.86 -10.00
CA ALA A 353 -3.75 -22.29 -11.39
C ALA A 353 -4.36 -21.20 -12.29
N PHE A 354 -5.38 -20.48 -11.79
CA PHE A 354 -5.99 -19.35 -12.47
C PHE A 354 -5.00 -18.20 -12.66
N VAL A 355 -4.30 -17.78 -11.59
CA VAL A 355 -3.27 -16.72 -11.66
C VAL A 355 -2.14 -17.12 -12.62
N ALA A 356 -1.67 -18.36 -12.55
CA ALA A 356 -0.63 -18.87 -13.43
C ALA A 356 -1.08 -18.89 -14.91
N ALA A 357 -2.37 -19.11 -15.19
CA ALA A 357 -2.92 -19.02 -16.54
C ALA A 357 -2.91 -17.58 -17.07
N LEU A 358 -3.31 -16.60 -16.26
CA LEU A 358 -3.27 -15.18 -16.64
C LEU A 358 -1.85 -14.73 -16.99
N ASN A 359 -0.86 -15.10 -16.17
CA ASN A 359 0.53 -14.73 -16.42
C ASN A 359 1.10 -15.38 -17.72
N ARG A 360 0.58 -16.55 -18.13
CA ARG A 360 0.94 -17.21 -19.39
C ARG A 360 0.29 -16.53 -20.61
N ASP A 361 -0.96 -16.11 -20.50
CA ASP A 361 -1.64 -15.40 -21.59
C ASP A 361 -1.07 -13.98 -21.76
N GLU A 362 -0.64 -13.34 -20.68
CA GLU A 362 0.07 -12.07 -20.75
C GLU A 362 1.45 -12.15 -21.40
N THR A 363 2.09 -13.32 -21.43
CA THR A 363 3.39 -13.53 -22.09
C THR A 363 3.26 -13.89 -23.58
N GLN A 364 2.05 -14.08 -24.09
CA GLN A 364 1.77 -14.08 -25.53
C GLN A 364 1.68 -12.62 -26.05
N PRO A 365 1.95 -12.36 -27.35
CA PRO A 365 1.83 -11.01 -27.89
C PRO A 365 0.40 -10.53 -27.68
N ALA A 366 0.24 -9.49 -26.85
CA ALA A 366 -1.06 -8.91 -26.55
C ALA A 366 -1.81 -8.65 -27.86
N VAL A 367 -3.10 -9.04 -27.88
CA VAL A 367 -4.05 -8.51 -28.87
C VAL A 367 -3.85 -7.00 -28.89
N SER A 368 -3.41 -6.46 -30.02
CA SER A 368 -2.94 -5.07 -30.12
C SER A 368 -3.96 -4.11 -29.50
N GLU A 369 -3.52 -3.06 -28.80
CA GLU A 369 -4.40 -1.99 -28.31
C GLU A 369 -5.33 -1.45 -29.41
N GLU A 370 -4.92 -1.53 -30.69
CA GLU A 370 -5.75 -1.21 -31.85
C GLU A 370 -6.96 -2.12 -32.06
N ALA A 371 -6.91 -3.38 -31.63
CA ALA A 371 -8.02 -4.32 -31.73
C ALA A 371 -9.04 -4.09 -30.61
N GLU A 372 -8.58 -3.76 -29.40
CA GLU A 372 -9.44 -3.38 -28.28
C GLU A 372 -10.10 -2.01 -28.54
N ALA A 373 -9.34 -1.01 -29.00
CA ALA A 373 -9.89 0.29 -29.40
C ALA A 373 -10.87 0.19 -30.59
N ARG A 374 -10.66 -0.76 -31.51
CA ARG A 374 -11.62 -1.06 -32.59
C ARG A 374 -12.90 -1.70 -32.05
N ALA A 375 -12.79 -2.61 -31.09
CA ALA A 375 -13.95 -3.23 -30.45
C ALA A 375 -14.78 -2.21 -29.66
N GLU A 376 -14.13 -1.29 -28.94
CA GLU A 376 -14.80 -0.21 -28.21
C GLU A 376 -15.49 0.78 -29.16
N ARG A 377 -14.85 1.16 -30.28
CA ARG A 377 -15.50 2.00 -31.30
C ARG A 377 -16.70 1.31 -31.94
N ALA A 378 -16.56 0.03 -32.30
CA ALA A 378 -17.65 -0.73 -32.88
C ALA A 378 -18.84 -0.86 -31.92
N ALA A 379 -18.58 -1.02 -30.62
CA ALA A 379 -19.62 -1.04 -29.59
C ALA A 379 -20.30 0.32 -29.42
N ALA A 380 -19.54 1.42 -29.45
CA ALA A 380 -20.09 2.78 -29.38
C ALA A 380 -20.95 3.15 -30.60
N GLU A 381 -20.52 2.73 -31.80
CA GLU A 381 -21.29 2.91 -33.04
C GLU A 381 -22.61 2.12 -33.01
N LEU A 382 -22.59 0.88 -32.52
CA LEU A 382 -23.80 0.08 -32.32
C LEU A 382 -24.77 0.71 -31.32
N LEU A 383 -24.27 1.30 -30.22
CA LEU A 383 -25.13 1.99 -29.24
C LEU A 383 -25.75 3.26 -29.82
N ALA A 384 -25.01 3.98 -30.66
CA ALA A 384 -25.52 5.14 -31.38
C ALA A 384 -26.59 4.77 -32.42
N GLU A 385 -26.42 3.65 -33.14
CA GLU A 385 -27.44 3.13 -34.07
C GLU A 385 -28.73 2.67 -33.35
N LEU A 386 -28.60 2.18 -32.12
CA LEU A 386 -29.75 1.78 -31.28
C LEU A 386 -30.41 2.96 -30.55
N GLY A 387 -29.88 4.18 -30.67
CA GLY A 387 -30.47 5.40 -30.11
C GLY A 387 -30.45 5.49 -28.57
N LEU A 388 -29.52 4.77 -27.92
CA LEU A 388 -29.39 4.70 -26.46
C LEU A 388 -28.24 5.58 -25.94
N ASP A 389 -28.23 6.85 -26.34
CA ASP A 389 -27.16 7.79 -25.96
C ASP A 389 -27.52 8.51 -24.64
N ASP A 390 -26.92 8.07 -23.53
CA ASP A 390 -27.02 8.75 -22.22
C ASP A 390 -26.07 9.96 -22.20
N SER A 391 -26.56 11.11 -22.66
CA SER A 391 -25.83 12.38 -22.53
C SER A 391 -26.08 13.01 -21.14
N PRO A 392 -25.03 13.44 -20.40
CA PRO A 392 -25.22 14.18 -19.15
C PRO A 392 -25.69 15.61 -19.42
N HIS A 393 -26.64 16.08 -18.60
CA HIS A 393 -27.19 17.43 -18.61
C HIS A 393 -26.14 18.53 -18.37
N ASP A 394 -26.07 19.50 -19.29
CA ASP A 394 -25.38 20.78 -19.09
C ASP A 394 -26.02 21.62 -17.98
N VAL A 395 -25.20 22.09 -17.04
CA VAL A 395 -25.55 23.11 -16.03
C VAL A 395 -25.33 24.50 -16.65
N PRO A 396 -26.30 25.44 -16.56
CA PRO A 396 -26.11 26.77 -17.14
C PRO A 396 -25.31 27.69 -16.21
N THR A 397 -24.18 28.20 -16.70
CA THR A 397 -23.48 29.37 -16.15
C THR A 397 -24.27 30.65 -16.40
N SER A 398 -24.41 31.43 -15.34
CA SER A 398 -24.97 32.78 -15.33
C SER A 398 -24.11 33.74 -16.16
N ASP A 399 -24.72 34.44 -17.12
CA ASP A 399 -24.30 35.81 -17.40
C ASP A 399 -25.46 36.65 -17.95
N SER A 400 -25.75 37.73 -17.26
CA SER A 400 -26.90 38.59 -17.48
C SER A 400 -26.52 39.76 -18.40
N ARG A 401 -26.91 39.67 -19.68
CA ARG A 401 -27.02 40.87 -20.53
C ARG A 401 -28.36 40.94 -21.28
N VAL A 402 -29.10 41.96 -20.86
CA VAL A 402 -30.35 42.50 -21.40
C VAL A 402 -30.34 42.60 -22.93
N LYS A 403 -31.40 42.11 -23.59
CA LYS A 403 -32.05 42.81 -24.74
C LYS A 403 -33.47 42.28 -25.00
N LYS A 404 -34.35 43.25 -25.26
CA LYS A 404 -35.82 43.19 -25.36
C LYS A 404 -36.32 42.40 -26.58
N SER A 405 -37.45 41.68 -26.43
CA SER A 405 -38.42 41.51 -27.53
C SER A 405 -39.84 41.10 -27.08
N LYS A 406 -40.74 42.08 -27.20
CA LYS A 406 -42.15 42.08 -27.63
C LYS A 406 -43.10 40.92 -27.20
N LYS A 407 -44.01 41.28 -26.29
CA LYS A 407 -45.33 40.67 -26.04
C LYS A 407 -46.18 40.56 -27.32
N LYS A 408 -46.85 39.42 -27.52
CA LYS A 408 -48.11 39.32 -28.28
C LYS A 408 -49.17 38.58 -27.46
N LYS A 409 -50.32 39.23 -27.30
CA LYS A 409 -51.49 38.84 -26.50
C LYS A 409 -52.18 37.60 -27.07
N ILE A 410 -52.60 36.68 -26.21
CA ILE A 410 -53.66 35.69 -26.50
C ILE A 410 -54.89 36.08 -25.67
N GLY A 411 -56.01 36.28 -26.37
CA GLY A 411 -57.31 36.63 -25.80
C GLY A 411 -58.03 35.42 -25.20
N LYS A 412 -58.57 35.62 -24.00
CA LYS A 412 -59.59 34.76 -23.38
C LYS A 412 -60.97 35.15 -23.90
N LYS A 413 -61.81 34.17 -24.24
CA LYS A 413 -63.27 34.34 -24.20
C LYS A 413 -63.91 33.16 -23.46
N ASN A 414 -64.80 33.56 -22.56
CA ASN A 414 -65.48 32.81 -21.51
C ASN A 414 -66.59 31.88 -22.02
N LYS A 415 -66.81 30.81 -21.25
CA LYS A 415 -68.08 30.17 -20.83
C LYS A 415 -67.82 29.73 -19.39
N ASN A 416 -68.69 29.80 -18.38
CA ASN A 416 -70.14 29.89 -18.29
C ASN A 416 -70.53 30.32 -16.85
N LYS A 417 -71.76 30.83 -16.74
CA LYS A 417 -72.60 31.09 -15.55
C LYS A 417 -72.29 32.33 -14.72
#